data_AF-A0A4R8DYM8-F1
#
_entry.id   AF-A0A4R8DYM8-F1
#
_cell.length_a   1.000
_cell.length_b   1.000
_cell.length_c   1.000
_cell.angle_alpha   90.00
_cell.angle_beta   90.00
_cell.angle_gamma   90.00
#
_symmetry.space_group_name_H-M   'P 1'
#
loop_
_entity.id
_entity.type
_entity.pdbx_description
1 polymer ?
#
loop_
_entity_poly.entity_id
_entity_poly.type
_entity_poly.pdbx_seq_one_letter_code
_entity_poly.pdbx_strand_id
1 'polypeptide(L)'
;MHAIDVVEIVGAVTILVAFAAAQAGKLQQRTITYQLLNLLGSGALATIAAMQLSWGFLLLEGSWAVISLLGLRSLLRRKQPN
;
A
#
# COMPACT_ATOMS: atom_id res chain seq x y z
N MET A 1 23.23 8.80 -2.96
CA MET A 1 21.84 8.33 -2.82
C MET A 1 21.11 8.70 -4.09
N HIS A 2 20.77 7.69 -4.88
CA HIS A 2 20.00 7.89 -6.10
C HIS A 2 18.56 8.25 -5.70
N ALA A 3 17.89 9.10 -6.48
CA ALA A 3 16.54 9.57 -6.15
C ALA A 3 15.52 8.42 -5.96
N ILE A 4 15.79 7.28 -6.60
CA ILE A 4 14.97 6.05 -6.52
C ILE A 4 15.05 5.44 -5.12
N ASP A 5 16.24 5.38 -4.51
CA ASP A 5 16.45 4.81 -3.16
C ASP A 5 15.57 5.52 -2.12
N VAL A 6 15.43 6.85 -2.24
CA VAL A 6 14.59 7.66 -1.34
C VAL A 6 13.12 7.29 -1.51
N VAL A 7 12.66 7.10 -2.75
CA VAL A 7 11.26 6.71 -3.03
C VAL A 7 10.98 5.30 -2.51
N GLU A 8 11.93 4.38 -2.64
CA GLU A 8 11.82 3.03 -2.08
C GLU A 8 11.67 3.07 -0.56
N ILE A 9 12.56 3.79 0.13
CA ILE A 9 12.53 3.92 1.60
C ILE A 9 11.21 4.55 2.05
N VAL A 10 10.78 5.64 1.41
CA VAL A 10 9.52 6.32 1.75
C VAL A 10 8.32 5.40 1.51
N GLY A 11 8.29 4.67 0.38
CA GLY A 11 7.24 3.70 0.07
C GLY A 11 7.17 2.59 1.11
N ALA A 12 8.31 1.99 1.45
CA ALA A 12 8.40 0.92 2.43
C ALA A 12 7.96 1.38 3.83
N VAL A 13 8.44 2.54 4.27
CA VAL A 13 8.05 3.14 5.56
C VAL A 13 6.55 3.42 5.60
N THR A 14 5.96 3.89 4.49
CA THR A 14 4.52 4.16 4.41
C THR A 14 3.69 2.89 4.68
N ILE A 15 4.05 1.78 4.05
CA ILE A 15 3.40 0.47 4.27
C ILE A 15 3.62 0.01 5.71
N LEU A 16 4.87 0.03 6.18
CA LEU A 16 5.23 -0.48 7.49
C LEU A 16 4.55 0.28 8.63
N VAL A 17 4.42 1.61 8.52
CA VAL A 17 3.70 2.42 9.50
C VAL A 17 2.22 2.06 9.52
N ALA A 18 1.60 1.90 8.34
CA ALA A 18 0.19 1.48 8.26
C ALA A 18 -0.03 0.09 8.86
N PHE A 19 0.85 -0.86 8.54
CA PHE A 19 0.81 -2.23 9.05
C PHE A 19 1.05 -2.27 10.57
N ALA A 20 2.07 -1.59 11.07
CA ALA A 20 2.38 -1.52 12.50
C ALA A 20 1.24 -0.87 13.29
N ALA A 21 0.65 0.22 12.77
CA ALA A 21 -0.52 0.84 13.39
C ALA A 21 -1.71 -0.12 13.42
N ALA A 22 -1.90 -0.94 12.38
CA ALA A 22 -2.96 -1.92 12.37
C ALA A 22 -2.72 -3.08 13.33
N GLN A 23 -1.48 -3.56 13.42
CA GLN A 23 -1.10 -4.61 14.35
C GLN A 23 -1.21 -4.15 15.81
N ALA A 24 -0.95 -2.87 16.08
CA ALA A 24 -1.13 -2.26 17.39
C ALA A 24 -2.60 -1.97 17.74
N GLY A 25 -3.56 -2.33 16.87
CA GLY A 25 -4.99 -2.04 17.06
C GLY A 25 -5.35 -0.55 16.93
N LYS A 26 -4.40 0.31 16.56
CA LYS A 26 -4.60 1.76 16.40
C LYS A 26 -5.26 2.13 15.08
N LEU A 27 -5.16 1.25 14.08
CA LEU A 27 -5.74 1.46 12.74
C LEU A 27 -6.44 0.18 12.27
N GLN A 28 -7.72 0.26 11.96
CA GLN A 28 -8.39 -0.93 11.41
C GLN A 28 -8.01 -1.12 9.95
N GLN A 29 -7.69 -2.34 9.54
CA GLN A 29 -7.37 -2.69 8.14
C GLN A 29 -8.53 -2.32 7.18
N ARG A 30 -9.75 -2.28 7.70
CA ARG A 30 -10.96 -1.89 6.95
C ARG A 30 -11.25 -0.39 7.05
N THR A 31 -10.24 0.47 6.96
CA THR A 31 -10.40 1.93 6.94
C THR A 31 -9.85 2.53 5.65
N ILE A 32 -10.43 3.65 5.24
CA ILE A 32 -9.98 4.37 4.03
C ILE A 32 -8.50 4.75 4.19
N THR A 33 -8.10 5.23 5.37
CA THR A 33 -6.71 5.63 5.67
C THR A 33 -5.74 4.46 5.50
N TYR A 34 -6.03 3.28 6.08
CA TYR A 34 -5.17 2.11 5.92
C TYR A 34 -5.03 1.67 4.46
N GLN A 35 -6.15 1.63 3.73
CA GLN A 35 -6.16 1.21 2.34
C GLN A 35 -5.44 2.22 1.43
N LEU A 36 -5.55 3.53 1.70
CA LEU A 36 -4.83 4.56 0.94
C LEU A 36 -3.33 4.50 1.20
N LEU A 37 -2.89 4.38 2.45
CA LEU A 37 -1.46 4.29 2.79
C LEU A 37 -0.81 3.09 2.11
N ASN A 38 -1.45 1.91 2.21
CA ASN A 38 -0.94 0.72 1.55
C ASN A 38 -0.96 0.88 0.03
N LEU A 39 -2.03 1.39 -0.57
CA LEU A 39 -2.13 1.56 -2.02
C LEU A 39 -1.03 2.49 -2.57
N LEU A 40 -0.76 3.60 -1.89
CA LEU A 40 0.24 4.57 -2.33
C LEU A 40 1.66 4.02 -2.16
N GLY A 41 1.98 3.45 -1.00
CA GLY A 41 3.31 2.89 -0.73
C GLY A 41 3.60 1.70 -1.66
N SER A 42 2.68 0.74 -1.74
CA SER A 42 2.87 -0.46 -2.56
C SER A 42 2.77 -0.19 -4.05
N GLY A 43 1.97 0.79 -4.49
CA GLY A 43 1.93 1.20 -5.89
C GLY A 43 3.26 1.80 -6.35
N ALA A 44 3.89 2.64 -5.53
CA ALA A 44 5.22 3.20 -5.82
C ALA A 44 6.28 2.08 -5.88
N LEU A 45 6.31 1.19 -4.88
CA LEU A 45 7.27 0.09 -4.84
C LEU A 45 7.06 -0.92 -5.96
N ALA A 46 5.82 -1.28 -6.29
CA ALA A 46 5.52 -2.16 -7.42
C ALA A 46 5.98 -1.55 -8.75
N THR A 47 5.83 -0.23 -8.94
CA THR A 47 6.33 0.47 -10.13
C THR A 47 7.84 0.36 -10.25
N ILE A 48 8.56 0.56 -9.15
CA ILE A 48 10.02 0.44 -9.10
C ILE A 48 10.44 -1.02 -9.32
N ALA A 49 9.76 -1.98 -8.69
CA ALA A 49 10.02 -3.40 -8.85
C ALA A 49 9.86 -3.86 -10.30
N ALA A 50 8.87 -3.34 -11.02
CA ALA A 50 8.68 -3.61 -12.45
C ALA A 50 9.82 -3.04 -13.30
N MET A 51 10.27 -1.81 -13.02
CA MET A 51 11.41 -1.20 -13.70
C MET A 51 12.73 -1.97 -13.48
N GLN A 52 12.89 -2.55 -12.29
CA GLN A 52 14.07 -3.34 -11.92
C GLN A 52 13.94 -4.83 -12.24
N LEU A 53 12.87 -5.27 -12.91
CA LEU A 53 12.59 -6.69 -13.22
C LEU A 53 12.63 -7.62 -11.99
N SER A 54 12.32 -7.06 -10.82
CA SER A 54 12.33 -7.76 -9.54
C SER A 54 11.00 -8.48 -9.30
N TRP A 55 10.82 -9.63 -9.95
CA TRP A 55 9.54 -10.35 -10.00
C TRP A 55 8.97 -10.71 -8.62
N GLY A 56 9.79 -11.12 -7.67
CA GLY A 56 9.33 -11.45 -6.31
C GLY A 56 8.81 -10.21 -5.57
N PHE A 57 9.52 -9.09 -5.68
CA PHE A 57 9.12 -7.83 -5.07
C PHE A 57 7.89 -7.24 -5.77
N LEU A 58 7.83 -7.34 -7.10
CA LEU A 58 6.67 -6.93 -7.89
C LEU A 58 5.41 -7.73 -7.52
N LEU A 59 5.53 -9.05 -7.32
CA LEU A 59 4.41 -9.88 -6.89
C LEU A 59 3.92 -9.45 -5.51
N LEU A 60 4.85 -9.22 -4.57
CA LEU A 60 4.54 -8.83 -3.20
C LEU A 60 3.82 -7.47 -3.17
N GLU A 61 4.49 -6.42 -3.65
CA GLU A 61 3.98 -5.05 -3.63
C GLU A 61 2.75 -4.89 -4.53
N GLY A 62 2.74 -5.57 -5.69
CA GLY A 62 1.57 -5.63 -6.57
C GLY A 62 0.35 -6.24 -5.87
N SER A 63 0.53 -7.30 -5.08
CA SER A 63 -0.57 -7.91 -4.31
C SER A 63 -1.12 -6.96 -3.25
N TRP A 64 -0.23 -6.27 -2.52
CA TRP A 64 -0.63 -5.23 -1.56
C TRP A 64 -1.43 -4.12 -2.23
N ALA A 65 -0.99 -3.64 -3.39
CA ALA A 65 -1.69 -2.60 -4.14
C ALA A 65 -3.09 -3.06 -4.58
N VAL A 66 -3.21 -4.27 -5.14
CA VAL A 66 -4.49 -4.83 -5.60
C VAL A 66 -5.47 -5.00 -4.45
N ILE A 67 -5.04 -5.64 -3.35
CA ILE A 67 -5.91 -5.87 -2.18
C ILE A 67 -6.33 -4.52 -1.56
N SER A 68 -5.41 -3.55 -1.50
CA SER A 68 -5.67 -2.21 -0.99
C SER A 68 -6.73 -1.48 -1.81
N LEU A 69 -6.61 -1.54 -3.14
CA LEU A 69 -7.58 -0.97 -4.08
C LEU A 69 -8.97 -1.61 -3.92
N LEU A 70 -9.03 -2.94 -3.81
CA LEU A 70 -10.31 -3.67 -3.64
C LEU A 70 -11.01 -3.29 -2.33
N GLY A 71 -10.28 -3.25 -1.21
CA GLY A 71 -10.89 -2.85 0.06
C GLY A 71 -11.26 -1.37 0.09
N LEU A 72 -10.51 -0.49 -0.57
CA LEU A 72 -10.88 0.93 -0.71
C LEU A 72 -12.19 1.07 -1.50
N ARG A 73 -12.32 0.38 -2.63
CA ARG A 73 -13.58 0.34 -3.41
C ARG A 73 -14.75 -0.21 -2.59
N SER A 74 -14.52 -1.26 -1.80
CA SER A 74 -15.55 -1.82 -0.91
C SER A 74 -16.02 -0.79 0.13
N LEU A 75 -15.10 -0.03 0.70
CA LEU A 75 -15.39 1.01 1.69
C LEU A 75 -16.15 2.20 1.09
N LEU A 76 -15.76 2.66 -0.09
CA LEU A 76 -16.44 3.75 -0.77
C LEU A 76 -17.87 3.36 -1.16
N ARG A 77 -18.10 2.12 -1.60
CA ARG A 77 -19.45 1.60 -1.90
C ARG A 77 -20.33 1.49 -0.65
N ARG A 78 -19.76 1.16 0.52
CA ARG A 78 -20.51 1.09 1.78
C ARG A 78 -20.86 2.46 2.37
N LYS A 79 -20.07 3.49 2.05
CA LYS A 79 -20.33 4.87 2.47
C LYS A 79 -21.45 5.55 1.67
N GLN A 80 -22.03 4.87 0.67
CA GLN A 80 -23.29 5.24 0.04
C GLN A 80 -24.46 4.42 0.62
N PRO A 81 -25.00 4.78 1.80
CA PRO A 81 -26.39 4.50 2.10
C PRO A 81 -27.25 5.55 1.38
N ASN A 82 -28.15 5.08 0.52
CA ASN A 82 -29.30 5.88 0.06
C ASN A 82 -30.23 6.16 1.24
#